data_AF-A0A3A9EXY9-F1
#
_entry.id   AF-A0A3A9EXY9-F1
#
_cell.length_a   1.000
_cell.length_b   1.000
_cell.length_c   1.000
_cell.angle_alpha   90.00
_cell.angle_beta   90.00
_cell.angle_gamma   90.00
#
_symmetry.space_group_name_H-M   'P 1'
#
loop_
_entity.id
_entity.type
_entity.pdbx_description
1 polymer ?
#
loop_
_entity_poly.entity_id
_entity_poly.type
_entity_poly.pdbx_seq_one_letter_code
_entity_poly.pdbx_strand_id
1 'polypeptide(L)'
;MGTYYRHKKTETIDVPYSFKCEQCMKDSGPLKATIKGMEAEVNSNYKDLEYNKQQKLNEMAHNNLVSEVKGAYKNATEKNIFHKAFRDECPHCHKPQSWAVSGIKDDMFGNSIVSLIVGLIVAAGCYFFSGVENAMMIAIAAFGISVAVAVVFLVVNIAKLSSKKKQTANVTQKNVPVIEWGAVQNLLDEK
;
A
#
# COMPACT_ATOMS: atom_id res chain seq x y z
N MET A 1 -4.64 -0.23 37.57
CA MET A 1 -4.35 -0.44 36.13
C MET A 1 -5.68 -0.53 35.41
N GLY A 2 -6.07 0.50 34.65
CA GLY A 2 -7.28 0.43 33.82
C GLY A 2 -7.05 -0.46 32.62
N THR A 3 -8.02 -1.32 32.29
CA THR A 3 -8.00 -2.11 31.05
C THR A 3 -8.28 -1.18 29.87
N TYR A 4 -7.33 -1.08 28.95
CA TYR A 4 -7.46 -0.31 27.71
C TYR A 4 -7.81 -1.27 26.57
N TYR A 5 -8.91 -1.01 25.87
CA TYR A 5 -9.36 -1.78 24.71
C TYR A 5 -9.08 -1.01 23.42
N ARG A 6 -8.42 -1.66 22.48
CA ARG A 6 -8.18 -1.17 21.12
C ARG A 6 -9.26 -1.69 20.19
N HIS A 7 -9.99 -0.77 19.59
CA HIS A 7 -11.04 -1.09 18.63
C HIS A 7 -10.58 -0.73 17.23
N LYS A 8 -10.64 -1.70 16.33
CA LYS A 8 -10.12 -1.60 14.97
C LYS A 8 -11.22 -1.88 13.96
N LYS A 9 -11.25 -1.09 12.90
CA LYS A 9 -12.14 -1.34 11.76
C LYS A 9 -11.38 -1.07 10.48
N THR A 10 -11.55 -1.96 9.52
CA THR A 10 -11.11 -1.72 8.15
C THR A 10 -12.25 -1.99 7.19
N GLU A 11 -12.39 -1.13 6.19
CA GLU A 11 -13.33 -1.33 5.08
C GLU A 11 -12.58 -1.70 3.80
N THR A 12 -13.25 -2.49 2.97
CA THR A 12 -12.72 -3.01 1.72
C THR A 12 -13.78 -2.94 0.64
N ILE A 13 -13.37 -2.74 -0.61
CA ILE A 13 -14.26 -2.84 -1.76
C ILE A 13 -13.62 -3.61 -2.89
N ASP A 14 -14.42 -4.40 -3.61
CA ASP A 14 -13.98 -5.14 -4.78
C ASP A 14 -14.22 -4.34 -6.05
N VAL A 15 -13.16 -4.12 -6.81
CA VAL A 15 -13.21 -3.46 -8.12
C VAL A 15 -13.00 -4.51 -9.21
N PRO A 16 -14.00 -4.75 -10.08
CA PRO A 16 -13.84 -5.64 -11.21
C PRO A 16 -12.85 -5.09 -12.23
N TYR A 17 -12.05 -5.97 -12.81
CA TYR A 17 -11.13 -5.62 -13.89
C TYR A 17 -10.83 -6.82 -14.78
N SER A 18 -10.31 -6.55 -15.96
CA SER A 18 -9.81 -7.59 -16.87
C SER A 18 -8.67 -7.04 -17.71
N PHE A 19 -7.86 -7.93 -18.29
CA PHE A 19 -6.81 -7.53 -19.22
C PHE A 19 -6.52 -8.64 -20.22
N LYS A 20 -6.02 -8.25 -21.38
CA LYS A 20 -5.48 -9.19 -22.36
C LYS A 20 -3.99 -9.39 -22.09
N CYS A 21 -3.58 -10.63 -21.82
CA CYS A 21 -2.19 -10.93 -21.49
C CYS A 21 -1.25 -10.57 -22.65
N GLU A 22 -0.19 -9.82 -22.36
CA GLU A 22 0.82 -9.40 -23.33
C GLU A 22 1.71 -10.54 -23.84
N GLN A 23 1.72 -11.67 -23.13
CA GLN A 23 2.59 -12.82 -23.44
C GLN A 23 1.86 -13.94 -24.15
N CYS A 24 0.71 -14.38 -23.62
CA CYS A 24 -0.06 -15.48 -24.22
C CYS A 24 -1.24 -14.99 -25.06
N MET A 25 -1.50 -13.68 -25.12
CA MET A 25 -2.58 -13.04 -25.88
C MET A 25 -4.00 -13.50 -25.52
N LYS A 26 -4.15 -14.26 -24.43
CA LYS A 26 -5.45 -14.68 -23.88
C LYS A 26 -5.99 -13.59 -22.94
N ASP A 27 -7.31 -13.46 -22.93
CA ASP A 27 -7.98 -12.63 -21.94
C ASP A 27 -7.89 -13.28 -20.55
N SER A 28 -7.63 -12.47 -19.54
CA SER A 28 -7.57 -12.90 -18.14
C SER A 28 -8.90 -13.46 -17.63
N GLY A 29 -10.00 -13.12 -18.31
CA GLY A 29 -11.34 -13.24 -17.75
C GLY A 29 -11.61 -12.17 -16.69
N PRO A 30 -12.80 -12.21 -16.06
CA PRO A 30 -13.17 -11.26 -15.02
C PRO A 30 -12.35 -11.52 -13.75
N LEU A 31 -11.61 -10.51 -13.31
CA LEU A 31 -10.85 -10.50 -12.07
C LEU A 31 -11.44 -9.46 -11.12
N LYS A 32 -11.12 -9.59 -9.83
CA LYS A 32 -11.52 -8.64 -8.79
C LYS A 32 -10.32 -8.20 -7.99
N ALA A 33 -10.18 -6.89 -7.82
CA ALA A 33 -9.17 -6.27 -6.98
C ALA A 33 -9.83 -5.75 -5.70
N THR A 34 -9.46 -6.31 -4.56
CA THR A 34 -9.95 -5.83 -3.26
C THR A 34 -9.08 -4.67 -2.80
N ILE A 35 -9.60 -3.44 -2.91
CA ILE A 35 -8.98 -2.25 -2.34
C ILE A 35 -9.32 -2.19 -0.85
N LYS A 36 -8.31 -1.98 -0.01
CA LYS A 36 -8.43 -1.94 1.45
C LYS A 36 -8.03 -0.56 1.95
N GLY A 37 -8.93 0.12 2.66
CA GLY A 37 -8.61 1.38 3.32
C GLY A 37 -7.66 1.19 4.49
N MET A 38 -7.00 2.27 4.92
CA MET A 38 -6.18 2.27 6.14
C MET A 38 -7.02 1.87 7.35
N GLU A 39 -6.49 0.99 8.22
CA GLU A 39 -7.17 0.54 9.44
C GLU A 39 -7.42 1.74 10.37
N ALA A 40 -8.69 1.97 10.70
CA ALA A 40 -9.07 2.96 11.69
C ALA A 40 -8.98 2.34 13.09
N GLU A 41 -8.44 3.11 14.06
CA GLU A 41 -8.28 2.67 15.44
C GLU A 41 -8.85 3.72 16.40
N VAL A 42 -9.64 3.26 17.38
CA VAL A 42 -10.11 4.07 18.51
C VAL A 42 -9.81 3.34 19.81
N ASN A 43 -9.25 4.06 20.77
CA ASN A 43 -9.00 3.53 22.10
C ASN A 43 -10.17 3.83 23.04
N SER A 44 -10.52 2.85 23.88
CA SER A 44 -11.55 2.99 24.90
C SER A 44 -11.18 2.26 26.18
N ASN A 45 -11.61 2.76 27.32
CA ASN A 45 -11.53 2.03 28.60
C ASN A 45 -12.58 0.92 28.71
N TYR A 46 -13.50 0.85 27.75
CA TYR A 46 -14.62 -0.08 27.74
C TYR A 46 -14.47 -1.12 26.62
N LYS A 47 -14.89 -2.35 26.94
CA LYS A 47 -14.86 -3.49 26.04
C LYS A 47 -15.76 -3.31 24.82
N ASP A 48 -16.84 -2.55 24.97
CA ASP A 48 -17.72 -2.13 23.88
C ASP A 48 -17.58 -0.62 23.65
N LEU A 49 -17.68 -0.19 22.39
CA LEU A 49 -17.69 1.23 22.05
C LEU A 49 -19.09 1.81 22.27
N GLU A 50 -19.13 2.96 22.93
CA GLU A 50 -20.33 3.81 22.90
C GLU A 50 -20.69 4.16 21.47
N TYR A 51 -21.99 4.32 21.21
CA TYR A 51 -22.55 4.60 19.88
C TYR A 51 -21.78 5.69 19.13
N ASN A 52 -21.49 6.83 19.77
CA ASN A 52 -20.78 7.94 19.14
C ASN A 52 -19.33 7.57 18.73
N LYS A 53 -18.63 6.77 19.53
CA LYS A 53 -17.26 6.33 19.20
C LYS A 53 -17.28 5.25 18.12
N GLN A 54 -18.30 4.39 18.10
CA GLN A 54 -18.51 3.42 17.04
C GLN A 54 -18.81 4.13 15.70
N GLN A 55 -19.66 5.16 15.70
CA GLN A 55 -19.93 5.98 14.51
C GLN A 55 -18.64 6.65 14.00
N LYS A 56 -17.85 7.25 14.91
CA LYS A 56 -16.55 7.82 14.54
C LYS A 56 -15.59 6.79 13.95
N LEU A 57 -15.52 5.58 14.52
CA LEU A 57 -14.70 4.49 13.99
C LEU A 57 -15.16 4.06 12.59
N ASN A 58 -16.48 3.98 12.38
CA ASN A 58 -17.07 3.67 11.08
C ASN A 58 -16.75 4.75 10.04
N GLU A 59 -16.97 6.02 10.39
CA GLU A 59 -16.71 7.16 9.52
C GLU A 59 -15.22 7.25 9.14
N MET A 60 -14.30 7.04 10.09
CA MET A 60 -12.86 7.00 9.80
C MET A 60 -12.50 5.86 8.85
N ALA A 61 -13.02 4.65 9.09
CA ALA A 61 -12.73 3.50 8.22
C ALA A 61 -13.28 3.71 6.80
N HIS A 62 -14.46 4.31 6.70
CA HIS A 62 -15.10 4.66 5.44
C HIS A 62 -14.33 5.74 4.68
N ASN A 63 -14.01 6.87 5.33
CA ASN A 63 -13.24 7.97 4.72
C ASN A 63 -11.85 7.48 4.26
N ASN A 64 -11.22 6.57 5.02
CA ASN A 64 -9.97 5.95 4.62
C ASN A 64 -10.12 5.11 3.34
N LEU A 65 -11.21 4.34 3.21
CA LEU A 65 -11.51 3.58 1.99
C LEU A 65 -11.77 4.51 0.80
N VAL A 66 -12.60 5.54 0.98
CA VAL A 66 -12.95 6.53 -0.06
C VAL A 66 -11.69 7.23 -0.58
N SER A 67 -10.82 7.68 0.33
CA SER A 67 -9.54 8.29 -0.01
C SER A 67 -8.66 7.35 -0.84
N GLU A 68 -8.55 6.09 -0.43
CA GLU A 68 -7.75 5.08 -1.14
C GLU A 68 -8.32 4.78 -2.54
N VAL A 69 -9.64 4.63 -2.67
CA VAL A 69 -10.32 4.38 -3.95
C VAL A 69 -10.15 5.57 -4.90
N LYS A 70 -10.35 6.80 -4.42
CA LYS A 70 -10.12 8.02 -5.22
C LYS A 70 -8.66 8.16 -5.63
N GLY A 71 -7.72 7.84 -4.73
CA GLY A 71 -6.29 7.81 -5.02
C GLY A 71 -5.94 6.79 -6.10
N ALA A 72 -6.49 5.57 -5.99
CA ALA A 72 -6.32 4.50 -6.98
C ALA A 72 -6.91 4.89 -8.34
N TYR A 73 -8.10 5.48 -8.37
CA TYR A 73 -8.74 5.98 -9.57
C TYR A 73 -7.89 7.07 -10.25
N LYS A 74 -7.50 8.10 -9.50
CA LYS A 74 -6.69 9.21 -10.02
C LYS A 74 -5.34 8.74 -10.56
N ASN A 75 -4.65 7.87 -9.83
CA ASN A 75 -3.37 7.34 -10.27
C ASN A 75 -3.51 6.47 -11.54
N ALA A 76 -4.58 5.67 -11.65
CA ALA A 76 -4.82 4.85 -12.82
C ALA A 76 -5.18 5.69 -14.05
N THR A 77 -6.06 6.69 -13.91
CA THR A 77 -6.56 7.51 -15.02
C THR A 77 -5.58 8.58 -15.48
N GLU A 78 -4.95 9.30 -14.54
CA GLU A 78 -4.06 10.42 -14.88
C GLU A 78 -2.62 9.98 -15.13
N LYS A 79 -2.13 8.96 -14.40
CA LYS A 79 -0.71 8.60 -14.37
C LYS A 79 -0.41 7.21 -14.92
N ASN A 80 -1.42 6.40 -15.26
CA ASN A 80 -1.27 4.99 -15.61
C ASN A 80 -0.48 4.20 -14.53
N ILE A 81 -0.69 4.55 -13.27
CA ILE A 81 -0.13 3.89 -12.09
C ILE A 81 -1.25 3.09 -11.44
N PHE A 82 -1.15 1.77 -11.52
CA PHE A 82 -2.19 0.87 -11.04
C PHE A 82 -1.95 0.48 -9.59
N HIS A 83 -3.01 0.51 -8.79
CA HIS A 83 -2.98 0.14 -7.38
C HIS A 83 -2.52 -1.32 -7.19
N LYS A 84 -1.80 -1.63 -6.10
CA LYS A 84 -1.21 -2.95 -5.85
C LYS A 84 -2.23 -4.09 -5.73
N ALA A 85 -3.49 -3.76 -5.47
CA ALA A 85 -4.58 -4.74 -5.41
C ALA A 85 -4.90 -5.36 -6.79
N PHE A 86 -4.58 -4.68 -7.88
CA PHE A 86 -4.72 -5.22 -9.23
C PHE A 86 -3.59 -6.21 -9.49
N ARG A 87 -3.90 -7.52 -9.47
CA ARG A 87 -2.91 -8.57 -9.76
C ARG A 87 -2.47 -8.45 -11.22
N ASP A 88 -1.16 -8.37 -11.41
CA ASP A 88 -0.52 -8.23 -12.71
C ASP A 88 -0.07 -9.57 -13.32
N GLU A 89 -0.32 -10.67 -12.63
CA GLU A 89 0.02 -12.00 -13.13
C GLU A 89 -1.12 -12.57 -13.95
N CYS A 90 -0.82 -13.07 -15.15
CA CYS A 90 -1.82 -13.71 -16.00
C CYS A 90 -2.22 -15.09 -15.43
N PRO A 91 -3.53 -15.39 -15.29
CA PRO A 91 -3.99 -16.68 -14.76
C PRO A 91 -3.69 -17.88 -15.68
N HIS A 92 -3.37 -17.63 -16.96
CA HIS A 92 -3.11 -18.70 -17.94
C HIS A 92 -1.63 -19.08 -18.03
N CYS A 93 -0.73 -18.10 -17.95
CA CYS A 93 0.70 -18.32 -18.15
C CYS A 93 1.56 -17.94 -16.94
N HIS A 94 0.98 -17.37 -15.88
CA HIS A 94 1.67 -16.97 -14.65
C HIS A 94 2.78 -15.93 -14.85
N LYS A 95 2.64 -15.11 -15.89
CA LYS A 95 3.62 -14.10 -16.26
C LYS A 95 3.14 -12.69 -15.90
N PRO A 96 4.04 -11.81 -15.43
CA PRO A 96 3.68 -10.44 -15.08
C PRO A 96 3.38 -9.62 -16.34
N GLN A 97 2.54 -8.60 -16.20
CA GLN A 97 2.23 -7.63 -17.25
C GLN A 97 3.10 -6.36 -17.13
N SER A 98 3.34 -5.68 -18.25
CA SER A 98 4.22 -4.50 -18.30
C SER A 98 3.70 -3.31 -17.50
N TRP A 99 2.38 -3.15 -17.36
CA TRP A 99 1.76 -2.08 -16.59
C TRP A 99 2.04 -2.15 -15.07
N ALA A 100 2.45 -3.31 -14.55
CA ALA A 100 2.87 -3.43 -13.15
C ALA A 100 4.17 -2.70 -12.83
N VAL A 101 4.97 -2.41 -13.87
CA VAL A 101 6.27 -1.76 -13.72
C VAL A 101 6.10 -0.30 -13.29
N SER A 102 5.04 0.39 -13.74
CA SER A 102 4.77 1.79 -13.34
C SER A 102 4.44 1.88 -11.85
N GLY A 103 3.62 0.97 -11.33
CA GLY A 103 3.27 0.90 -9.91
C GLY A 103 4.48 0.64 -8.99
N ILE A 104 5.39 -0.25 -9.40
CA ILE A 104 6.62 -0.52 -8.63
C ILE A 104 7.59 0.67 -8.68
N LYS A 105 7.63 1.40 -9.80
CA LYS A 105 8.51 2.58 -9.93
C LYS A 105 8.06 3.73 -9.03
N ASP A 106 6.75 3.94 -8.91
CA ASP A 106 6.18 4.98 -8.05
C ASP A 106 6.42 4.68 -6.57
N ASP A 107 6.23 3.42 -6.14
CA ASP A 107 6.44 2.99 -4.77
C ASP A 107 7.87 2.51 -4.46
N MET A 108 8.83 2.75 -5.36
CA MET A 108 10.18 2.19 -5.28
C MET A 108 10.88 2.56 -3.97
N PHE A 109 10.62 3.77 -3.46
CA PHE A 109 11.24 4.30 -2.25
C PHE A 109 10.33 4.24 -1.01
N GLY A 110 9.07 3.84 -1.13
CA GLY A 110 8.09 3.92 -0.03
C GLY A 110 8.60 3.25 1.26
N ASN A 111 8.98 1.97 1.16
CA ASN A 111 9.49 1.21 2.31
C ASN A 111 10.82 1.77 2.86
N SER A 112 11.71 2.26 1.99
CA SER A 112 12.97 2.86 2.40
C SER A 112 12.76 4.17 3.17
N ILE A 113 11.85 5.02 2.70
CA ILE A 113 11.49 6.28 3.37
C ILE A 113 10.85 5.98 4.73
N VAL A 114 9.90 5.05 4.80
CA VAL A 114 9.25 4.64 6.06
C VAL A 114 10.29 4.14 7.07
N SER A 115 11.25 3.31 6.64
CA SER A 115 12.34 2.83 7.50
C SER A 115 13.17 3.99 8.09
N LEU A 116 13.49 5.01 7.29
CA LEU A 116 14.25 6.17 7.75
C LEU A 116 13.45 7.03 8.74
N ILE A 117 12.15 7.23 8.51
CA ILE A 117 11.27 8.00 9.42
C ILE A 117 11.17 7.29 10.77
N VAL A 118 10.90 5.98 10.77
CA VAL A 118 10.85 5.18 12.00
C VAL A 118 12.21 5.21 12.71
N GLY A 119 13.30 5.08 11.96
CA GLY A 119 14.66 5.19 12.46
C GLY A 119 14.94 6.51 13.18
N LEU A 120 14.52 7.64 12.60
CA LEU A 120 14.65 8.96 13.21
C LEU A 120 13.87 9.07 14.51
N ILE A 121 12.62 8.57 14.54
CA ILE A 121 11.79 8.59 15.75
C ILE A 121 12.44 7.77 16.87
N VAL A 122 12.94 6.57 16.54
CA VAL A 122 13.64 5.71 17.50
C VAL A 122 14.94 6.36 17.98
N ALA A 123 15.74 6.91 17.07
CA ALA A 123 16.99 7.58 17.42
C ALA A 123 16.78 8.79 18.34
N ALA A 124 15.77 9.62 18.05
CA ALA A 124 15.37 10.72 18.93
C ALA A 124 14.91 10.20 20.29
N GLY A 125 14.13 9.12 20.33
CA GLY A 125 13.72 8.44 21.56
C GLY A 125 14.94 7.99 22.40
N CYS A 126 15.90 7.32 21.77
CA CYS A 126 17.14 6.90 22.41
C CYS A 126 17.96 8.09 22.90
N TYR A 127 18.00 9.20 22.16
CA TYR A 127 18.75 10.38 22.58
C TYR A 127 18.14 11.07 23.80
N PHE A 128 16.82 11.30 23.80
CA PHE A 128 16.14 12.09 24.84
C PHE A 128 15.76 11.27 26.08
N PHE A 129 15.50 9.97 25.96
CA PHE A 129 14.90 9.18 27.05
C PHE A 129 15.79 8.07 27.61
N SER A 130 16.98 7.82 27.04
CA SER A 130 17.83 6.72 27.52
C SER A 130 18.50 7.00 28.87
N GLY A 131 18.69 8.27 29.25
CA GLY A 131 19.26 8.64 30.55
C GLY A 131 20.70 8.16 30.79
N VAL A 132 21.40 7.73 29.74
CA VAL A 132 22.78 7.22 29.80
C VAL A 132 23.76 8.20 29.15
N GLU A 133 24.99 8.24 29.65
CA GLU A 133 26.03 9.15 29.15
C GLU A 133 26.35 8.95 27.66
N ASN A 134 26.16 7.73 27.15
CA ASN A 134 26.42 7.36 25.76
C ASN A 134 25.19 7.50 24.84
N ALA A 135 24.17 8.28 25.23
CA ALA A 135 22.91 8.43 24.49
C ALA A 135 23.10 8.80 23.02
N MET A 136 24.08 9.67 22.71
CA MET A 136 24.40 10.07 21.33
C MET A 136 24.91 8.89 20.49
N MET A 137 25.82 8.08 21.02
CA MET A 137 26.34 6.89 20.32
C MET A 137 25.24 5.85 20.06
N ILE A 138 24.35 5.65 21.04
CA ILE A 138 23.21 4.74 20.90
C ILE A 138 22.24 5.24 19.83
N ALA A 139 21.95 6.55 19.80
CA ALA A 139 21.09 7.14 18.78
C ALA A 139 21.68 7.01 17.37
N ILE A 140 22.99 7.24 17.20
CA ILE A 140 23.69 7.05 15.93
C ILE A 140 23.65 5.58 15.50
N ALA A 141 23.90 4.65 16.42
CA ALA A 141 23.82 3.22 16.14
C ALA A 141 22.41 2.79 15.72
N ALA A 142 21.38 3.25 16.45
CA ALA A 142 19.98 2.98 16.14
C ALA A 142 19.58 3.53 14.76
N PHE A 143 19.99 4.76 14.44
CA PHE A 143 19.76 5.32 13.11
C PHE A 143 20.53 4.58 12.01
N GLY A 144 21.78 4.19 12.29
CA GLY A 144 22.61 3.39 11.37
C GLY A 144 21.95 2.06 10.96
N ILE A 145 21.29 1.39 11.90
CA ILE A 145 20.50 0.19 11.61
C ILE A 145 19.35 0.52 10.64
N SER A 146 18.63 1.61 10.87
CA SER A 146 17.51 2.02 10.01
C SER A 146 17.95 2.35 8.57
N VAL A 147 19.15 2.93 8.40
CA VAL A 147 19.75 3.20 7.09
C VAL A 147 20.10 1.90 6.39
N ALA A 148 20.72 0.93 7.10
CA ALA A 148 21.02 -0.38 6.54
C ALA A 148 19.75 -1.10 6.06
N VAL A 149 18.68 -1.08 6.85
CA VAL A 149 17.37 -1.62 6.48
C VAL A 149 16.77 -0.91 5.26
N ALA A 150 16.87 0.42 5.21
CA ALA A 150 16.38 1.20 4.06
C ALA A 150 17.09 0.83 2.75
N VAL A 151 18.41 0.58 2.80
CA VAL A 151 19.19 0.10 1.66
C VAL A 151 18.74 -1.29 1.22
N VAL A 152 18.52 -2.21 2.17
CA VAL A 152 18.01 -3.56 1.85
C VAL A 152 16.66 -3.49 1.13
N PHE A 153 15.72 -2.67 1.62
CA PHE A 153 14.43 -2.49 0.95
C PHE A 153 14.58 -1.93 -0.47
N LEU A 154 15.47 -0.96 -0.65
CA LEU A 154 15.73 -0.34 -1.95
C LEU A 154 16.28 -1.39 -2.93
N VAL A 155 17.26 -2.20 -2.53
CA VAL A 155 17.85 -3.26 -3.35
C VAL A 155 16.80 -4.30 -3.74
N VAL A 156 15.95 -4.72 -2.81
CA VAL A 156 14.84 -5.66 -3.10
C VAL A 156 13.86 -5.09 -4.11
N ASN A 157 13.49 -3.82 -3.98
CA ASN A 157 12.58 -3.14 -4.91
C ASN A 157 13.19 -3.00 -6.31
N ILE A 158 14.48 -2.64 -6.40
CA ILE A 158 15.22 -2.59 -7.68
C ILE A 158 15.28 -3.98 -8.32
N ALA A 159 15.56 -5.03 -7.55
CA ALA A 159 15.62 -6.40 -8.05
C ALA A 159 14.25 -6.86 -8.61
N LYS A 160 13.16 -6.57 -7.88
CA LYS A 160 11.79 -6.84 -8.35
C LYS A 160 11.48 -6.09 -9.64
N LEU A 161 11.81 -4.80 -9.71
CA LEU A 161 11.61 -3.97 -10.88
C LEU A 161 12.39 -4.50 -12.09
N SER A 162 13.67 -4.84 -11.90
CA SER A 162 14.54 -5.38 -12.94
C SER A 162 14.03 -6.72 -13.46
N SER A 163 13.62 -7.62 -12.56
CA SER A 163 13.04 -8.92 -12.93
C SER A 163 11.78 -8.76 -13.78
N LYS A 164 10.81 -7.93 -13.34
CA LYS A 164 9.58 -7.69 -14.10
C LYS A 164 9.87 -7.01 -15.43
N LYS A 165 10.73 -5.99 -15.45
CA LYS A 165 11.15 -5.30 -16.69
C LYS A 165 11.77 -6.26 -17.70
N LYS A 166 12.61 -7.21 -17.24
CA LYS A 166 13.21 -8.24 -18.11
C LYS A 166 12.16 -9.19 -18.67
N GLN A 167 11.22 -9.63 -17.84
CA GLN A 167 10.14 -10.54 -18.27
C GLN A 167 9.15 -9.88 -19.23
N THR A 168 8.99 -8.57 -19.15
CA THR A 168 8.09 -7.78 -20.01
C THR A 168 8.86 -6.96 -21.06
N ALA A 169 10.13 -7.28 -21.35
CA ALA A 169 10.93 -6.53 -22.32
C ALA A 169 10.58 -6.88 -23.77
N ASN A 170 10.25 -8.15 -24.01
CA ASN A 170 10.06 -8.71 -25.36
C ASN A 170 8.58 -8.85 -25.75
N VAL A 171 7.66 -8.23 -25.00
CA VAL A 171 6.23 -8.26 -25.35
C VAL A 171 5.99 -7.39 -26.58
N THR A 172 5.26 -7.94 -27.54
CA THR A 172 4.98 -7.29 -28.83
C THR A 172 3.95 -6.18 -28.69
N GLN A 173 3.04 -6.29 -27.72
CA GLN A 173 2.02 -5.29 -27.40
C GLN A 173 1.98 -5.08 -25.89
N LYS A 174 1.87 -3.81 -25.48
CA LYS A 174 1.68 -3.43 -24.08
C LYS A 174 0.21 -3.09 -23.87
N ASN A 175 -0.47 -3.93 -23.11
CA ASN A 175 -1.91 -3.81 -22.86
C ASN A 175 -2.10 -3.30 -21.44
N VAL A 176 -3.01 -2.34 -21.25
CA VAL A 176 -3.41 -1.88 -19.92
C VAL A 176 -4.68 -2.60 -19.46
N PRO A 177 -4.89 -2.77 -18.14
CA PRO A 177 -6.11 -3.38 -17.64
C PRO A 177 -7.31 -2.44 -17.86
N VAL A 178 -8.44 -3.04 -18.21
CA VAL A 178 -9.74 -2.37 -18.21
C VAL A 178 -10.32 -2.53 -16.81
N ILE A 179 -10.50 -1.42 -16.11
CA ILE A 179 -11.01 -1.37 -14.73
C ILE A 179 -12.42 -0.82 -14.76
N GLU A 180 -13.36 -1.53 -14.14
CA GLU A 180 -14.77 -1.16 -14.07
C GLU A 180 -15.03 -0.22 -12.90
N TRP A 181 -14.59 1.04 -13.03
CA TRP A 181 -14.78 2.07 -12.00
C TRP A 181 -16.25 2.36 -11.69
N GLY A 182 -17.17 2.05 -12.61
CA GLY A 182 -18.61 2.14 -12.38
C GLY A 182 -19.08 1.32 -11.17
N ALA A 183 -18.38 0.24 -10.81
CA ALA A 183 -18.70 -0.57 -9.63
C ALA A 183 -18.45 0.16 -8.30
N VAL A 184 -17.67 1.25 -8.31
CA VAL A 184 -17.32 2.05 -7.12
C VAL A 184 -17.65 3.53 -7.29
N GLN A 185 -18.52 3.86 -8.26
CA GLN A 185 -18.86 5.25 -8.60
C GLN A 185 -19.43 6.01 -7.39
N ASN A 186 -20.20 5.33 -6.54
CA ASN A 186 -20.73 5.90 -5.30
C ASN A 186 -19.62 6.49 -4.41
N LEU A 187 -18.49 5.78 -4.26
CA LEU A 187 -17.36 6.27 -3.45
C LEU A 187 -16.58 7.39 -4.16
N LEU A 188 -16.59 7.40 -5.50
CA LEU A 188 -15.91 8.44 -6.28
C LEU A 188 -16.67 9.77 -6.23
N ASP A 189 -18.00 9.72 -6.15
CA ASP A 189 -18.89 10.89 -6.13
C ASP A 189 -19.04 11.53 -4.73
N GLU A 190 -18.63 10.84 -3.68
CA GLU A 190 -18.62 11.37 -2.32
C GLU A 190 -17.69 12.59 -2.23
N LYS A 191 -17.99 13.57 -1.38
CA LYS A 191 -17.20 14.81 -1.23
C LYS A 191 -16.18 14.68 -0.10
#